data_AF-A0A176FS02-F1
#
_entry.id   AF-A0A176FS02-F1
#
_cell.length_a   1.000
_cell.length_b   1.000
_cell.length_c   1.000
_cell.angle_alpha   90.00
_cell.angle_beta   90.00
_cell.angle_gamma   90.00
#
_symmetry.space_group_name_H-M   'P 1'
#
loop_
_entity.id
_entity.type
_entity.pdbx_description
1 polymer ?
#
loop_
_entity_poly.entity_id
_entity_poly.type
_entity_poly.pdbx_seq_one_letter_code
_entity_poly.pdbx_strand_id
1 'polypeptide(L)'
;MKQILASLLVCALLAACGSGSNPFANTETDEVPDPGDETPDEEEPTTETPVTVPAGIAGDVTNVAYDAASGTLIVEGVSLDEVPYSATYRRAPGLDQDGYVAFTIQEDALDRHYTAYARESTNGSVRAGTVSSPGPRNRSLMGAHFERDGDYDPPEVTEDTGLVSYAGRYVAVTNGGDPNGSDLLPTGVTDPELLVSQALVVHGDAFINADFADNTVEGNIYNRELLDTDLNVISELPSVVLVITDIEANGTFAGTVEYDTRDPLSG
;
A
#
# COMPACT_ATOMS: atom_id res chain seq x y z
N MET A 1 -11.06 25.51 -7.66
CA MET A 1 -11.00 24.10 -7.23
C MET A 1 -9.56 23.66 -7.40
N LYS A 2 -8.82 23.53 -6.30
CA LYS A 2 -7.44 23.02 -6.34
C LYS A 2 -7.56 21.51 -6.53
N GLN A 3 -7.00 20.99 -7.61
CA GLN A 3 -6.95 19.56 -7.88
C GLN A 3 -6.14 18.91 -6.74
N ILE A 4 -6.79 18.04 -5.97
CA ILE A 4 -6.08 17.09 -5.11
C ILE A 4 -5.43 16.11 -6.09
N LEU A 5 -4.16 16.34 -6.43
CA LEU A 5 -3.39 15.36 -7.18
C LEU A 5 -3.18 14.16 -6.24
N ALA A 6 -4.02 13.15 -6.39
CA ALA A 6 -3.69 11.80 -5.96
C ALA A 6 -2.72 11.24 -7.00
N SER A 7 -1.43 11.28 -6.68
CA SER A 7 -0.40 10.53 -7.44
C SER A 7 -0.67 9.05 -7.21
N LEU A 8 -1.63 8.47 -7.95
CA LEU A 8 -2.15 7.15 -7.69
C LEU A 8 -1.44 6.15 -8.62
N LEU A 9 -0.18 5.86 -8.32
CA LEU A 9 0.54 4.75 -8.93
C LEU A 9 0.27 3.52 -8.05
N VAL A 10 -0.47 2.54 -8.58
CA VAL A 10 -0.87 1.33 -7.86
C VAL A 10 0.11 0.23 -8.21
N CYS A 11 0.89 -0.22 -7.22
CA CYS A 11 1.65 -1.46 -7.28
C CYS A 11 1.07 -2.44 -6.27
N ALA A 12 0.95 -3.70 -6.67
CA ALA A 12 0.77 -4.79 -5.73
C ALA A 12 1.75 -5.92 -6.05
N LEU A 13 2.03 -6.73 -5.04
CA LEU A 13 2.68 -8.02 -5.20
C LEU A 13 1.58 -9.07 -5.31
N LEU A 14 1.62 -9.89 -6.35
CA LEU A 14 0.84 -11.12 -6.39
C LEU A 14 1.52 -12.10 -5.43
N ALA A 15 0.92 -12.34 -4.25
CA ALA A 15 1.51 -13.31 -3.33
C ALA A 15 1.32 -14.72 -3.89
N ALA A 16 2.39 -15.50 -3.82
CA ALA A 16 2.43 -16.91 -4.16
C ALA A 16 1.32 -17.67 -3.43
N CYS A 17 0.56 -18.47 -4.17
CA CYS A 17 -0.33 -19.44 -3.57
C CYS A 17 -0.33 -20.71 -4.42
N GLY A 18 0.43 -21.70 -3.97
CA GLY A 18 0.16 -23.08 -4.33
C GLY A 18 -1.31 -23.38 -4.01
N SER A 19 -2.05 -23.84 -5.02
CA SER A 19 -3.49 -24.19 -4.99
C SER A 19 -4.54 -23.07 -5.09
N GLY A 20 -4.18 -21.85 -5.55
CA GLY A 20 -5.17 -20.93 -6.13
C GLY A 20 -6.11 -20.23 -5.13
N SER A 21 -5.65 -19.96 -3.91
CA SER A 21 -6.39 -19.12 -2.95
C SER A 21 -5.78 -17.72 -2.84
N ASN A 22 -6.63 -16.72 -2.59
CA ASN A 22 -6.18 -15.34 -2.36
C ASN A 22 -5.36 -15.29 -1.05
N PRO A 23 -4.12 -14.77 -1.05
CA PRO A 23 -3.27 -14.65 0.15
C PRO A 23 -3.82 -13.67 1.21
N PHE A 24 -4.86 -12.92 0.86
CA PHE A 24 -5.64 -12.07 1.77
C PHE A 24 -6.99 -12.69 2.17
N ALA A 25 -7.33 -13.89 1.69
CA ALA A 25 -8.55 -14.61 2.09
C ALA A 25 -8.27 -15.52 3.29
N ASN A 26 -9.18 -15.50 4.27
CA ASN A 26 -9.18 -16.43 5.39
C ASN A 26 -9.74 -17.77 4.92
N THR A 27 -8.87 -18.70 4.54
CA THR A 27 -9.24 -20.10 4.41
C THR A 27 -8.37 -20.92 5.33
N GLU A 28 -8.92 -21.27 6.50
CA GLU A 28 -8.36 -22.35 7.31
C GLU A 28 -8.53 -23.65 6.53
N THR A 29 -7.42 -24.21 6.07
CA THR A 29 -7.40 -25.59 5.62
C THR A 29 -6.21 -26.26 6.28
N ASP A 30 -6.51 -27.15 7.22
CA ASP A 30 -5.56 -28.06 7.84
C ASP A 30 -4.98 -28.98 6.75
N GLU A 31 -3.67 -28.91 6.50
CA GLU A 31 -2.98 -29.94 5.74
C GLU A 31 -2.22 -30.90 6.66
N VAL A 32 -2.47 -32.19 6.45
CA VAL A 32 -1.77 -33.33 7.04
C VAL A 32 -0.55 -33.64 6.16
N PRO A 33 0.66 -33.85 6.70
CA PRO A 33 1.81 -34.19 5.87
C PRO A 33 1.81 -35.68 5.49
N ASP A 34 2.09 -35.98 4.22
CA ASP A 34 2.50 -37.30 3.72
C ASP A 34 3.97 -37.23 3.26
N PRO A 35 4.88 -38.13 3.69
CA PRO A 35 6.28 -38.04 3.31
C PRO A 35 6.56 -38.92 2.08
N GLY A 36 7.07 -38.30 1.01
CA GLY A 36 7.62 -38.97 -0.16
C GLY A 36 8.92 -38.31 -0.60
N ASP A 37 10.02 -39.04 -0.44
CA ASP A 37 11.41 -38.70 -0.75
C ASP A 37 11.70 -38.95 -2.23
N GLU A 38 12.03 -37.92 -3.02
CA GLU A 38 12.76 -38.06 -4.29
C GLU A 38 13.81 -36.93 -4.44
N THR A 39 14.96 -37.33 -4.95
CA THR A 39 16.24 -36.60 -5.08
C THR A 39 16.16 -35.29 -5.87
N PRO A 40 16.93 -34.24 -5.52
CA PRO A 40 16.93 -32.98 -6.28
C PRO A 40 17.74 -33.13 -7.58
N ASP A 41 17.11 -32.86 -8.72
CA ASP A 41 17.78 -32.53 -9.97
C ASP A 41 18.41 -31.13 -9.83
N GLU A 42 19.61 -30.94 -10.41
CA GLU A 42 20.34 -29.67 -10.38
C GLU A 42 19.58 -28.60 -11.18
N GLU A 43 18.97 -27.64 -10.50
CA GLU A 43 18.33 -26.48 -11.12
C GLU A 43 19.37 -25.52 -11.73
N GLU A 44 19.17 -25.17 -13.00
CA GLU A 44 19.82 -24.03 -13.65
C GLU A 44 19.55 -22.75 -12.84
N PRO A 45 20.52 -21.84 -12.66
CA PRO A 45 20.32 -20.65 -11.86
C PRO A 45 19.30 -19.74 -12.55
N THR A 46 18.05 -19.75 -12.04
CA THR A 46 17.07 -18.73 -12.36
C THR A 46 17.65 -17.40 -11.91
N THR A 47 17.67 -16.42 -12.81
CA THR A 47 18.20 -15.10 -12.48
C THR A 47 17.15 -14.39 -11.64
N GLU A 48 17.22 -14.55 -10.31
CA GLU A 48 16.33 -13.88 -9.36
C GLU A 48 16.37 -12.37 -9.61
N THR A 49 15.26 -11.82 -10.08
CA THR A 49 15.11 -10.37 -10.18
C THR A 49 14.54 -9.89 -8.84
N PRO A 50 15.31 -9.17 -8.01
CA PRO A 50 14.83 -8.75 -6.69
C PRO A 50 13.62 -7.83 -6.84
N VAL A 51 12.71 -7.91 -5.87
CA VAL A 51 11.59 -6.95 -5.77
C VAL A 51 12.18 -5.56 -5.56
N THR A 52 11.88 -4.65 -6.50
CA THR A 52 12.33 -3.25 -6.42
C THR A 52 11.12 -2.34 -6.56
N VAL A 53 10.96 -1.38 -5.64
CA VAL A 53 9.87 -0.41 -5.70
C VAL A 53 10.19 0.66 -6.76
N PRO A 54 9.37 0.86 -7.81
CA PRO A 54 9.60 1.88 -8.81
C PRO A 54 9.66 3.29 -8.20
N ALA A 55 10.55 4.15 -8.69
CA ALA A 55 10.78 5.49 -8.13
C ALA A 55 9.52 6.38 -8.05
N GLY A 56 8.58 6.21 -8.99
CA GLY A 56 7.30 6.95 -8.96
C GLY A 56 6.36 6.54 -7.81
N ILE A 57 6.57 5.37 -7.21
CA ILE A 57 5.80 4.79 -6.10
C ILE A 57 6.52 5.03 -4.79
N ALA A 58 7.82 4.77 -4.79
CA ALA A 58 8.72 5.08 -3.70
C ALA A 58 8.57 6.55 -3.28
N GLY A 59 8.49 7.46 -4.26
CA GLY A 59 8.33 8.89 -3.99
C GLY A 59 9.49 9.41 -3.16
N ASP A 60 9.19 9.94 -1.98
CA ASP A 60 10.20 10.38 -1.00
C ASP A 60 10.63 9.25 -0.05
N VAL A 61 9.96 8.09 -0.06
CA VAL A 61 10.24 6.95 0.80
C VAL A 61 11.29 6.05 0.15
N THR A 62 12.26 5.58 0.94
CA THR A 62 13.27 4.60 0.49
C THR A 62 12.96 3.20 1.03
N ASN A 63 12.49 3.10 2.27
CA ASN A 63 12.13 1.83 2.89
C ASN A 63 10.99 2.01 3.91
N VAL A 64 10.16 0.99 4.05
CA VAL A 64 9.20 0.85 5.15
C VAL A 64 9.30 -0.58 5.66
N ALA A 65 9.84 -0.75 6.87
CA ALA A 65 9.93 -2.03 7.54
C ALA A 65 8.82 -2.14 8.59
N TYR A 66 7.89 -3.07 8.35
CA TYR A 66 6.79 -3.36 9.27
C TYR A 66 7.00 -4.71 9.94
N ASP A 67 6.91 -4.75 11.26
CA ASP A 67 6.87 -5.98 12.06
C ASP A 67 5.50 -6.09 12.74
N ALA A 68 4.68 -7.00 12.23
CA ALA A 68 3.33 -7.24 12.75
C ALA A 68 3.32 -7.84 14.16
N ALA A 69 4.35 -8.62 14.54
CA ALA A 69 4.44 -9.27 15.83
C ALA A 69 4.77 -8.27 16.95
N SER A 70 5.66 -7.32 16.68
CA SER A 70 6.00 -6.25 17.64
C SER A 70 5.13 -5.00 17.49
N GLY A 71 4.40 -4.86 16.38
CA GLY A 71 3.60 -3.67 16.07
C GLY A 71 4.46 -2.44 15.83
N THR A 72 5.62 -2.62 15.18
CA THR A 72 6.61 -1.56 14.93
C THR A 72 6.65 -1.20 13.45
N LEU A 73 6.75 0.10 13.14
CA LEU A 73 6.96 0.60 11.79
C LEU A 73 8.21 1.50 11.77
N ILE A 74 9.19 1.14 10.94
CA ILE A 74 10.38 1.93 10.69
C ILE A 74 10.30 2.47 9.26
N VAL A 75 10.44 3.78 9.09
CA VAL A 75 10.40 4.45 7.79
C VAL A 75 11.75 5.09 7.52
N GLU A 76 12.27 4.89 6.31
CA GLU A 76 13.51 5.52 5.82
C GLU A 76 13.24 6.26 4.52
N GLY A 77 14.02 7.29 4.22
CA GLY A 77 13.88 8.04 2.96
C GLY A 77 13.26 9.40 3.10
N VAL A 78 12.26 9.51 3.98
CA VAL A 78 11.58 10.77 4.22
C VAL A 78 12.44 11.64 5.13
N SER A 79 12.31 12.96 4.96
CA SER A 79 13.14 13.94 5.67
C SER A 79 12.27 14.79 6.59
N LEU A 80 12.85 15.39 7.62
CA LEU A 80 12.11 16.22 8.59
C LEU A 80 11.08 15.44 9.41
N ASP A 81 11.40 14.20 9.76
CA ASP A 81 10.61 13.29 10.60
C ASP A 81 11.35 12.97 11.92
N GLU A 82 12.56 12.40 11.87
CA GLU A 82 13.43 12.11 13.02
C GLU A 82 14.91 12.24 12.60
N VAL A 83 15.83 12.30 13.58
CA VAL A 83 17.28 12.18 13.34
C VAL A 83 17.78 10.97 14.13
N PRO A 84 18.34 9.92 13.49
CA PRO A 84 18.83 9.81 12.10
C PRO A 84 17.73 9.51 11.05
N TYR A 85 18.11 9.42 9.76
CA TYR A 85 17.29 9.18 8.53
C TYR A 85 16.30 8.00 8.54
N SER A 86 16.18 7.30 9.67
CA SER A 86 15.27 6.19 9.93
C SER A 86 14.47 6.56 11.16
N ALA A 87 13.16 6.72 11.00
CA ALA A 87 12.26 7.15 12.06
C ALA A 87 11.36 6.00 12.51
N THR A 88 11.21 5.83 13.83
CA THR A 88 10.31 4.82 14.38
C THR A 88 8.96 5.44 14.66
N TYR A 89 7.94 5.06 13.89
CA TYR A 89 6.63 5.68 14.02
C TYR A 89 5.86 5.08 15.19
N ARG A 90 5.09 5.93 15.86
CA ARG A 90 4.21 5.53 16.96
C ARG A 90 2.95 4.89 16.40
N ARG A 91 2.57 3.75 16.96
CA ARG A 91 1.30 3.08 16.67
C ARG A 91 0.10 3.95 17.02
N ALA A 92 -0.84 4.11 16.09
CA ALA A 92 -2.06 4.93 16.24
C ALA A 92 -3.35 4.10 16.01
N PRO A 93 -3.77 3.26 16.98
CA PRO A 93 -4.86 2.30 16.77
C PRO A 93 -6.24 2.95 16.53
N GLY A 94 -6.43 4.19 16.96
CA GLY A 94 -7.65 4.94 16.66
C GLY A 94 -7.81 5.30 15.18
N LEU A 95 -6.75 5.14 14.39
CA LEU A 95 -6.73 5.42 12.95
C LEU A 95 -6.71 4.14 12.10
N ASP A 96 -6.81 2.94 12.67
CA ASP A 96 -6.84 1.71 11.86
C ASP A 96 -8.00 1.69 10.89
N GLN A 97 -7.74 1.19 9.68
CA GLN A 97 -8.77 1.13 8.66
C GLN A 97 -8.70 -0.15 7.84
N ASP A 98 -9.83 -0.84 7.73
CA ASP A 98 -10.02 -1.98 6.81
C ASP A 98 -8.92 -3.07 6.89
N GLY A 99 -8.41 -3.32 8.11
CA GLY A 99 -7.34 -4.29 8.37
C GLY A 99 -5.91 -3.77 8.14
N TYR A 100 -5.77 -2.50 7.77
CA TYR A 100 -4.50 -1.77 7.78
C TYR A 100 -4.26 -1.15 9.15
N VAL A 101 -2.99 -1.19 9.55
CA VAL A 101 -2.50 -0.77 10.85
C VAL A 101 -1.88 0.62 10.71
N ALA A 102 -2.38 1.58 11.49
CA ALA A 102 -1.98 2.98 11.36
C ALA A 102 -0.81 3.38 12.29
N PHE A 103 0.05 4.26 11.79
CA PHE A 103 1.23 4.77 12.48
C PHE A 103 1.39 6.27 12.22
N THR A 104 1.94 6.98 13.20
CA THR A 104 2.12 8.43 13.14
C THR A 104 3.43 8.85 13.80
N ILE A 105 3.97 9.99 13.35
CA ILE A 105 5.04 10.67 14.07
C ILE A 105 4.89 12.18 13.90
N GLN A 106 5.22 12.89 14.97
CA GLN A 106 5.39 14.34 15.01
C GLN A 106 6.27 14.68 16.23
N GLU A 107 7.45 15.24 15.98
CA GLU A 107 8.43 15.55 17.04
C GLU A 107 8.01 16.77 17.86
N ASP A 108 7.81 17.91 17.19
CA ASP A 108 7.26 19.13 17.77
C ASP A 108 5.95 19.55 17.08
N ALA A 109 5.13 20.34 17.77
CA ALA A 109 3.82 20.76 17.26
C ALA A 109 3.87 21.54 15.93
N LEU A 110 5.01 22.13 15.58
CA LEU A 110 5.21 22.84 14.31
C LEU A 110 5.99 22.02 13.27
N ASP A 111 6.44 20.83 13.65
CA ASP A 111 7.06 19.88 12.74
C ASP A 111 6.01 19.11 11.95
N ARG A 112 6.44 18.52 10.85
CA ARG A 112 5.58 17.73 9.98
C ARG A 112 4.97 16.58 10.77
N HIS A 113 3.66 16.46 10.67
CA HIS A 113 2.98 15.22 11.00
C HIS A 113 3.11 14.27 9.81
N TYR A 114 3.42 13.02 10.10
CA TYR A 114 3.39 11.93 9.15
C TYR A 114 2.31 10.94 9.57
N THR A 115 1.53 10.51 8.60
CA THR A 115 0.56 9.42 8.75
C THR A 115 0.98 8.29 7.83
N ALA A 116 1.02 7.08 8.37
CA ALA A 116 1.38 5.87 7.64
C ALA A 116 0.39 4.75 7.91
N TYR A 117 0.18 3.92 6.90
CA TYR A 117 -0.58 2.68 7.01
C TYR A 117 0.28 1.54 6.50
N ALA A 118 0.26 0.42 7.22
CA ALA A 118 0.92 -0.80 6.81
C ALA A 118 -0.03 -1.98 6.90
N ARG A 119 0.21 -3.00 6.08
CA ARG A 119 -0.47 -4.28 6.18
C ARG A 119 0.47 -5.40 5.77
N GLU A 120 0.27 -6.54 6.41
CA GLU A 120 0.91 -7.81 6.09
C GLU A 120 -0.14 -8.78 5.56
N SER A 121 0.23 -9.63 4.59
CA SER A 121 -0.62 -10.72 4.12
C SER A 121 -0.87 -11.74 5.23
N THR A 122 -1.94 -12.53 5.11
CA THR A 122 -2.35 -13.48 6.17
C THR A 122 -1.25 -14.52 6.48
N ASN A 123 -0.43 -14.86 5.49
CA ASN A 123 0.70 -15.79 5.61
C ASN A 123 2.04 -15.11 5.95
N GLY A 124 2.07 -13.80 6.17
CA GLY A 124 3.29 -13.05 6.51
C GLY A 124 4.22 -12.74 5.34
N SER A 125 3.98 -13.31 4.16
CA SER A 125 4.96 -13.29 3.06
C SER A 125 5.01 -11.99 2.25
N VAL A 126 4.01 -11.11 2.39
CA VAL A 126 3.96 -9.82 1.70
C VAL A 126 3.67 -8.72 2.70
N ARG A 127 4.45 -7.64 2.63
CA ARG A 127 4.27 -6.44 3.43
C ARG A 127 4.19 -5.23 2.51
N ALA A 128 3.29 -4.31 2.80
CA ALA A 128 3.17 -3.05 2.09
C ALA A 128 2.85 -1.91 3.05
N GLY A 129 3.36 -0.73 2.75
CA GLY A 129 3.10 0.48 3.52
C GLY A 129 3.04 1.72 2.66
N THR A 130 2.26 2.70 3.10
CA THR A 130 2.19 4.03 2.50
C THR A 130 2.36 5.09 3.57
N VAL A 131 3.03 6.18 3.23
CA VAL A 131 3.37 7.27 4.14
C VAL A 131 3.05 8.60 3.46
N SER A 132 2.48 9.53 4.22
CA SER A 132 2.32 10.90 3.75
C SER A 132 2.45 11.92 4.87
N SER A 133 3.09 13.03 4.52
CA SER A 133 3.00 14.31 5.20
C SER A 133 2.56 15.36 4.18
N PRO A 134 1.31 15.87 4.25
CA PRO A 134 0.83 17.00 3.44
C PRO A 134 1.76 18.21 3.53
N GLY A 135 2.37 18.38 4.72
CA GLY A 135 3.36 19.40 5.05
C GLY A 135 2.79 20.81 5.11
N PRO A 136 3.42 21.70 5.89
CA PRO A 136 3.24 23.12 5.66
C PRO A 136 3.95 23.52 4.34
N ARG A 137 3.49 24.61 3.71
CA ARG A 137 4.21 25.35 2.62
C ARG A 137 4.21 24.68 1.23
N ASN A 138 3.09 24.09 0.80
CA ASN A 138 2.88 23.59 -0.57
C ASN A 138 3.85 22.47 -1.01
N ARG A 139 4.35 21.69 -0.05
CA ARG A 139 5.24 20.54 -0.31
C ARG A 139 4.78 19.36 0.54
N SER A 140 4.22 18.35 -0.10
CA SER A 140 4.00 17.06 0.52
C SER A 140 5.25 16.21 0.42
N LEU A 141 5.46 15.35 1.41
CA LEU A 141 6.40 14.24 1.34
C LEU A 141 5.58 12.96 1.41
N MET A 142 5.72 12.06 0.44
CA MET A 142 4.88 10.86 0.38
C MET A 142 5.53 9.72 -0.39
N GLY A 143 5.04 8.52 -0.16
CA GLY A 143 5.48 7.35 -0.90
C GLY A 143 4.79 6.08 -0.42
N ALA A 144 5.15 5.00 -1.08
CA ALA A 144 4.80 3.66 -0.66
C ALA A 144 6.01 2.73 -0.85
N HIS A 145 6.01 1.65 -0.08
CA HIS A 145 6.98 0.58 -0.15
C HIS A 145 6.26 -0.75 -0.07
N PHE A 146 6.81 -1.77 -0.73
CA PHE A 146 6.31 -3.13 -0.66
C PHE A 146 7.46 -4.12 -0.77
N GLU A 147 7.32 -5.25 -0.11
CA GLU A 147 8.32 -6.30 -0.06
C GLU A 147 7.66 -7.68 0.05
N ARG A 148 8.42 -8.72 -0.33
CA ARG A 148 7.97 -10.10 -0.31
C ARG A 148 9.10 -11.00 0.19
N ASP A 149 8.74 -11.99 1.01
CA ASP A 149 9.65 -13.08 1.38
C ASP A 149 9.66 -14.19 0.33
N GLY A 150 10.83 -14.76 0.08
CA GLY A 150 11.06 -15.87 -0.86
C GLY A 150 11.10 -15.45 -2.33
N ASP A 151 10.76 -16.37 -3.23
CA ASP A 151 10.71 -16.13 -4.68
C ASP A 151 9.29 -16.07 -5.25
N TYR A 152 9.18 -15.49 -6.44
CA TYR A 152 7.92 -15.46 -7.16
C TYR A 152 7.67 -16.84 -7.77
N ASP A 153 6.56 -17.44 -7.40
CA ASP A 153 6.11 -18.76 -7.84
C ASP A 153 4.70 -18.61 -8.46
N PRO A 154 4.61 -18.34 -9.78
CA PRO A 154 3.33 -18.25 -10.47
C PRO A 154 2.65 -19.62 -10.57
N PRO A 155 1.31 -19.67 -10.67
CA PRO A 155 0.62 -20.93 -10.91
C PRO A 155 1.05 -21.56 -12.24
N GLU A 156 1.11 -22.89 -12.29
CA GLU A 156 1.25 -23.64 -13.54
C GLU A 156 0.07 -23.35 -14.47
N VAL A 157 0.38 -22.90 -15.69
CA VAL A 157 -0.61 -22.51 -16.69
C VAL A 157 -0.73 -23.53 -17.82
N THR A 158 -1.94 -23.67 -18.34
CA THR A 158 -2.28 -24.49 -19.50
C THR A 158 -3.09 -23.65 -20.48
N GLU A 159 -3.47 -24.20 -21.64
CA GLU A 159 -4.29 -23.47 -22.62
C GLU A 159 -5.64 -22.96 -22.07
N ASP A 160 -6.16 -23.58 -21.01
CA ASP A 160 -7.45 -23.26 -20.41
C ASP A 160 -7.34 -22.74 -18.95
N THR A 161 -6.13 -22.45 -18.45
CA THR A 161 -5.89 -21.99 -17.06
C THR A 161 -4.94 -20.80 -17.00
N GLY A 162 -4.94 -20.07 -15.87
CA GLY A 162 -4.02 -18.95 -15.65
C GLY A 162 -4.69 -17.64 -15.24
N LEU A 163 -6.01 -17.54 -15.36
CA LEU A 163 -6.75 -16.38 -14.87
C LEU A 163 -7.11 -16.53 -13.38
N VAL A 164 -6.63 -15.60 -12.56
CA VAL A 164 -6.88 -15.56 -11.11
C VAL A 164 -7.42 -14.18 -10.72
N SER A 165 -8.50 -14.20 -9.92
CA SER A 165 -9.10 -12.97 -9.39
C SER A 165 -8.74 -12.76 -7.93
N TYR A 166 -8.29 -11.56 -7.60
CA TYR A 166 -8.01 -11.09 -6.24
C TYR A 166 -8.99 -9.99 -5.88
N ALA A 167 -9.52 -10.05 -4.66
CA ALA A 167 -10.35 -9.02 -4.09
C ALA A 167 -9.80 -8.64 -2.72
N GLY A 168 -9.82 -7.35 -2.40
CA GLY A 168 -9.26 -6.85 -1.15
C GLY A 168 -9.73 -5.45 -0.82
N ARG A 169 -9.24 -4.95 0.31
CA ARG A 169 -9.43 -3.57 0.74
C ARG A 169 -8.29 -2.70 0.24
N TYR A 170 -8.56 -1.42 0.06
CA TYR A 170 -7.61 -0.40 -0.34
C TYR A 170 -7.55 0.68 0.72
N VAL A 171 -6.35 1.12 1.08
CA VAL A 171 -6.11 2.30 1.92
C VAL A 171 -4.97 3.11 1.30
N ALA A 172 -5.12 4.44 1.29
CA ALA A 172 -4.10 5.38 0.89
C ALA A 172 -4.12 6.63 1.76
N VAL A 173 -2.98 7.30 1.84
CA VAL A 173 -2.82 8.62 2.48
C VAL A 173 -2.61 9.69 1.43
N THR A 174 -3.18 10.88 1.64
CA THR A 174 -3.19 11.95 0.64
C THR A 174 -2.22 13.09 0.97
N ASN A 175 -1.90 13.93 -0.03
CA ASN A 175 -1.29 15.25 0.19
C ASN A 175 -2.28 16.31 0.72
N GLY A 176 -3.56 15.98 0.84
CA GLY A 176 -4.54 16.81 1.53
C GLY A 176 -4.40 16.60 3.04
N GLY A 177 -4.59 17.66 3.81
CA GLY A 177 -4.53 17.53 5.27
C GLY A 177 -5.47 18.45 6.01
N ASP A 178 -5.73 18.07 7.26
CA ASP A 178 -6.50 18.84 8.22
C ASP A 178 -5.56 19.51 9.24
N PRO A 179 -5.53 20.86 9.34
CA PRO A 179 -4.79 21.55 10.39
C PRO A 179 -5.38 21.38 11.80
N ASN A 180 -6.55 20.75 11.93
CA ASN A 180 -7.18 20.37 13.19
C ASN A 180 -7.16 18.85 13.41
N GLY A 181 -6.22 18.15 12.77
CA GLY A 181 -6.10 16.70 12.81
C GLY A 181 -6.16 16.12 14.22
N SER A 182 -6.89 15.01 14.34
CA SER A 182 -7.14 14.29 15.60
C SER A 182 -5.87 13.84 16.34
N ASP A 183 -4.76 13.68 15.61
CA ASP A 183 -3.48 13.19 16.13
C ASP A 183 -2.36 14.25 16.11
N LEU A 184 -2.70 15.52 15.86
CA LEU A 184 -1.73 16.61 15.93
C LEU A 184 -1.35 16.96 17.37
N LEU A 185 -0.07 17.23 17.60
CA LEU A 185 0.39 17.84 18.84
C LEU A 185 -0.17 19.27 18.99
N PRO A 186 -0.58 19.71 20.19
CA PRO A 186 -1.15 21.04 20.39
C PRO A 186 -0.13 22.17 20.11
N THR A 187 -0.45 23.07 19.18
CA THR A 187 0.44 24.18 18.77
C THR A 187 0.35 25.42 19.66
N GLY A 188 -0.68 25.54 20.49
CA GLY A 188 -0.99 26.79 21.21
C GLY A 188 -1.41 27.92 20.24
N VAL A 189 -1.13 29.18 20.62
CA VAL A 189 -1.38 30.35 19.76
C VAL A 189 -0.22 30.47 18.76
N THR A 190 -0.48 30.05 17.52
CA THR A 190 0.45 30.09 16.39
C THR A 190 -0.21 30.80 15.22
N ASP A 191 0.60 31.46 14.38
CA ASP A 191 0.13 32.00 13.12
C ASP A 191 -0.48 30.88 12.24
N PRO A 192 -1.71 31.04 11.70
CA PRO A 192 -2.33 30.03 10.84
C PRO A 192 -1.46 29.57 9.66
N GLU A 193 -0.56 30.42 9.16
CA GLU A 193 0.37 30.06 8.07
C GLU A 193 1.45 29.05 8.48
N LEU A 194 1.68 28.90 9.79
CA LEU A 194 2.68 27.99 10.35
C LEU A 194 2.06 26.67 10.84
N LEU A 195 0.74 26.52 10.77
CA LEU A 195 0.07 25.29 11.13
C LEU A 195 0.48 24.16 10.18
N VAL A 196 0.73 23.00 10.76
CA VAL A 196 0.93 21.75 10.04
C VAL A 196 -0.39 21.00 9.94
N SER A 197 -0.47 20.04 9.03
CA SER A 197 -1.69 19.26 8.81
C SER A 197 -1.42 17.78 8.87
N GLN A 198 -2.35 17.04 9.46
CA GLN A 198 -2.38 15.57 9.40
C GLN A 198 -2.98 15.13 8.07
N ALA A 199 -2.47 14.05 7.48
CA ALA A 199 -2.94 13.55 6.19
C ALA A 199 -4.39 13.06 6.27
N LEU A 200 -5.17 13.35 5.23
CA LEU A 200 -6.46 12.68 4.99
C LEU A 200 -6.22 11.27 4.42
N VAL A 201 -7.21 10.40 4.61
CA VAL A 201 -7.13 8.98 4.25
C VAL A 201 -8.17 8.68 3.19
N VAL A 202 -7.83 7.85 2.22
CA VAL A 202 -8.78 7.25 1.30
C VAL A 202 -8.86 5.77 1.61
N HIS A 203 -10.07 5.22 1.66
CA HIS A 203 -10.28 3.78 1.67
C HIS A 203 -11.23 3.35 0.55
N GLY A 204 -11.30 2.05 0.30
CA GLY A 204 -12.21 1.46 -0.69
C GLY A 204 -11.97 -0.01 -0.91
N ASP A 205 -12.49 -0.52 -2.02
CA ASP A 205 -12.36 -1.91 -2.44
C ASP A 205 -11.45 -2.01 -3.67
N ALA A 206 -10.58 -3.02 -3.69
CA ALA A 206 -9.73 -3.36 -4.83
C ALA A 206 -10.16 -4.71 -5.41
N PHE A 207 -10.23 -4.77 -6.74
CA PHE A 207 -10.41 -6.01 -7.49
C PHE A 207 -9.36 -6.07 -8.61
N ILE A 208 -8.64 -7.19 -8.69
CA ILE A 208 -7.54 -7.40 -9.62
C ILE A 208 -7.76 -8.73 -10.32
N ASN A 209 -7.64 -8.76 -11.64
CA ASN A 209 -7.52 -9.98 -12.44
C ASN A 209 -6.08 -10.09 -12.93
N ALA A 210 -5.41 -11.18 -12.58
CA ALA A 210 -4.11 -11.54 -13.11
C ALA A 210 -4.27 -12.70 -14.08
N ASP A 211 -3.78 -12.53 -15.30
CA ASP A 211 -3.64 -13.58 -16.29
C ASP A 211 -2.18 -14.02 -16.31
N PHE A 212 -1.89 -15.16 -15.69
CA PHE A 212 -0.54 -15.74 -15.65
C PHE A 212 -0.16 -16.46 -16.96
N ALA A 213 -1.13 -16.77 -17.83
CA ALA A 213 -0.83 -17.31 -19.15
C ALA A 213 -0.30 -16.22 -20.08
N ASP A 214 -0.88 -15.02 -19.99
CA ASP A 214 -0.48 -13.84 -20.74
C ASP A 214 0.52 -12.93 -19.99
N ASN A 215 0.80 -13.21 -18.71
CA ASN A 215 1.57 -12.35 -17.79
C ASN A 215 1.08 -10.91 -17.79
N THR A 216 -0.23 -10.70 -17.66
CA THR A 216 -0.83 -9.36 -17.58
C THR A 216 -1.78 -9.24 -16.41
N VAL A 217 -2.02 -8.00 -15.97
CA VAL A 217 -2.92 -7.69 -14.87
C VAL A 217 -3.77 -6.46 -15.19
N GLU A 218 -5.04 -6.50 -14.79
CA GLU A 218 -5.96 -5.36 -14.81
C GLU A 218 -6.81 -5.34 -13.54
N GLY A 219 -7.53 -4.24 -13.31
CA GLY A 219 -8.36 -4.16 -12.13
C GLY A 219 -9.08 -2.84 -11.94
N ASN A 220 -9.67 -2.68 -10.76
CA ASN A 220 -10.36 -1.47 -10.34
C ASN A 220 -10.16 -1.24 -8.84
N ILE A 221 -10.12 0.02 -8.45
CA ILE A 221 -10.36 0.45 -7.07
C ILE A 221 -11.65 1.27 -7.05
N TYR A 222 -12.63 0.82 -6.30
CA TYR A 222 -14.00 1.33 -6.30
C TYR A 222 -14.53 1.49 -4.87
N ASN A 223 -15.75 2.03 -4.73
CA ASN A 223 -16.31 2.42 -3.43
C ASN A 223 -15.33 3.30 -2.63
N ARG A 224 -14.68 4.23 -3.32
CA ARG A 224 -13.62 5.05 -2.73
C ARG A 224 -14.22 6.16 -1.92
N GLU A 225 -13.82 6.28 -0.67
CA GLU A 225 -14.28 7.32 0.24
C GLU A 225 -13.06 8.05 0.83
N LEU A 226 -13.12 9.38 0.80
CA LEU A 226 -12.18 10.26 1.51
C LEU A 226 -12.67 10.43 2.94
N LEU A 227 -11.78 10.18 3.88
CA LEU A 227 -12.00 10.28 5.31
C LEU A 227 -11.29 11.50 5.88
N ASP A 228 -11.92 12.12 6.88
CA ASP A 228 -11.23 13.06 7.76
C ASP A 228 -10.28 12.32 8.72
N THR A 229 -9.61 13.09 9.59
CA THR A 229 -8.66 12.53 10.57
C THR A 229 -9.34 11.79 11.71
N ASP A 230 -10.66 11.87 11.84
CA ASP A 230 -11.48 11.10 12.77
C ASP A 230 -12.12 9.87 12.08
N LEU A 231 -11.67 9.55 10.86
CA LEU A 231 -12.16 8.46 10.01
C LEU A 231 -13.64 8.58 9.59
N ASN A 232 -14.21 9.79 9.61
CA ASN A 232 -15.55 10.02 9.07
C ASN A 232 -15.48 10.25 7.56
N VAL A 233 -16.43 9.68 6.82
CA VAL A 233 -16.57 9.93 5.39
C VAL A 233 -16.94 11.40 5.15
N ILE A 234 -16.09 12.11 4.42
CA ILE A 234 -16.28 13.51 4.04
C ILE A 234 -16.53 13.72 2.56
N SER A 235 -16.18 12.74 1.72
CA SER A 235 -16.49 12.74 0.28
C SER A 235 -16.43 11.33 -0.29
N GLU A 236 -17.36 11.02 -1.19
CA GLU A 236 -17.18 9.91 -2.13
C GLU A 236 -16.17 10.35 -3.22
N LEU A 237 -15.39 9.41 -3.73
CA LEU A 237 -14.40 9.62 -4.78
C LEU A 237 -14.71 8.71 -5.98
N PRO A 238 -14.34 9.13 -7.20
CA PRO A 238 -14.54 8.28 -8.37
C PRO A 238 -13.71 7.02 -8.30
N SER A 239 -14.30 5.93 -8.79
CA SER A 239 -13.62 4.67 -9.05
C SER A 239 -12.50 4.88 -10.07
N VAL A 240 -11.41 4.13 -9.88
CA VAL A 240 -10.28 4.13 -10.80
C VAL A 240 -10.08 2.73 -11.37
N VAL A 241 -9.71 2.69 -12.64
CA VAL A 241 -9.34 1.49 -13.38
C VAL A 241 -7.83 1.36 -13.34
N LEU A 242 -7.34 0.16 -13.03
CA LEU A 242 -5.95 -0.23 -13.23
C LEU A 242 -5.84 -0.70 -14.68
N VAL A 243 -5.18 0.10 -15.52
CA VAL A 243 -5.02 -0.20 -16.94
C VAL A 243 -4.17 -1.46 -17.08
N ILE A 244 -4.51 -2.31 -18.06
CA ILE A 244 -3.77 -3.53 -18.38
C ILE A 244 -2.27 -3.22 -18.43
N THR A 245 -1.50 -3.97 -17.63
CA THR A 245 -0.03 -3.87 -17.57
C THR A 245 0.59 -5.26 -17.44
N ASP A 246 1.86 -5.38 -17.83
CA ASP A 246 2.60 -6.64 -17.73
C ASP A 246 2.95 -6.98 -16.27
N ILE A 247 2.98 -8.27 -15.97
CA ILE A 247 3.57 -8.85 -14.75
C ILE A 247 5.04 -9.15 -15.07
N GLU A 248 5.95 -8.59 -14.27
CA GLU A 248 7.38 -8.83 -14.41
C GLU A 248 7.75 -10.26 -13.98
N ALA A 249 8.94 -10.72 -14.38
CA ALA A 249 9.46 -12.05 -14.04
C ALA A 249 9.58 -12.31 -12.52
N ASN A 250 9.54 -11.26 -11.69
CA ASN A 250 9.54 -11.34 -10.22
C ASN A 250 8.14 -11.19 -9.60
N GLY A 251 7.08 -11.22 -10.40
CA GLY A 251 5.69 -11.13 -9.95
C GLY A 251 5.23 -9.73 -9.57
N THR A 252 6.05 -8.70 -9.79
CA THR A 252 5.65 -7.30 -9.60
C THR A 252 4.98 -6.74 -10.85
N PHE A 253 4.19 -5.69 -10.68
CA PHE A 253 3.59 -4.97 -11.82
C PHE A 253 3.46 -3.49 -11.46
N ALA A 254 3.71 -2.60 -12.41
CA ALA A 254 3.61 -1.15 -12.21
C ALA A 254 2.97 -0.50 -13.46
N GLY A 255 1.76 0.01 -13.30
CA GLY A 255 0.95 0.52 -14.41
C GLY A 255 0.37 1.90 -14.18
N THR A 256 -0.42 2.37 -15.13
CA THR A 256 -1.19 3.62 -15.03
C THR A 256 -2.60 3.36 -14.52
N VAL A 257 -3.19 4.37 -13.89
CA VAL A 257 -4.61 4.33 -13.51
C VAL A 257 -5.37 5.45 -14.18
N GLU A 258 -6.65 5.20 -14.42
CA GLU A 258 -7.58 6.13 -15.06
C GLU A 258 -8.89 6.17 -14.29
N TYR A 259 -9.67 7.25 -14.39
CA TYR A 259 -11.01 7.25 -13.82
C TYR A 259 -11.94 6.32 -14.62
N ASP A 260 -12.79 5.56 -13.92
CA ASP A 260 -13.83 4.79 -14.62
C ASP A 260 -14.85 5.75 -15.23
N THR A 261 -14.88 5.81 -16.55
CA THR A 261 -15.81 6.67 -17.32
C THR A 261 -17.29 6.35 -17.09
N ARG A 262 -17.62 5.20 -16.48
CA ARG A 262 -18.98 4.79 -16.12
C ARG A 262 -19.37 5.26 -14.72
N ASP A 263 -18.41 5.66 -13.89
CA ASP A 263 -18.67 6.17 -12.56
C ASP A 263 -19.22 7.61 -12.66
N PRO A 264 -20.40 7.91 -12.09
CA PRO A 264 -21.01 9.24 -12.14
C PRO A 264 -20.17 10.34 -11.49
N LEU A 265 -19.20 9.99 -10.62
CA LEU A 265 -18.30 10.94 -9.96
C LEU A 265 -17.12 11.35 -10.86
N SER A 266 -16.85 10.65 -11.96
CA SER A 266 -15.72 10.90 -12.87
C SER A 266 -15.87 12.13 -13.79
N GLY A 267 -16.94 12.92 -13.60
CA GLY A 267 -17.36 14.03 -14.47
C GLY A 267 -16.54 15.32 -14.39
#